data_AF-A0A672RU68-F1
#
_entry.id   AF-A0A672RU68-F1
#
_cell.length_a   1.000
_cell.length_b   1.000
_cell.length_c   1.000
_cell.angle_alpha   90.00
_cell.angle_beta   90.00
_cell.angle_gamma   90.00
#
_symmetry.space_group_name_H-M   'P 1'
#
loop_
_entity.id
_entity.type
_entity.pdbx_description
1 polymer ?
#
loop_
_entity_poly.entity_id
_entity_poly.type
_entity_poly.pdbx_seq_one_letter_code
_entity_poly.pdbx_strand_id
1 'polypeptide(L)'
;MELLVEKAISSASGPLSPGEALRRVLECIATGIILPDGPGLLDPCEKGQTDALGNMSKQAREDVTASAQHALRLLAFRQIHKVLGMGSLPVSKAGARNRKRRRDGSDTGEGETDGKKDKIDDSHDP
;
A
#
# COMPACT_ATOMS: atom_id res chain seq x y z
N MET A 1 10.68 -9.27 15.97
CA MET A 1 9.86 -8.50 14.99
C MET A 1 10.40 -7.11 14.73
N GLU A 2 10.80 -6.37 15.77
CA GLU A 2 11.31 -4.99 15.66
C GLU A 2 12.47 -4.84 14.65
N LEU A 3 13.49 -5.68 14.77
CA LEU A 3 14.67 -5.68 13.90
C LEU A 3 14.31 -5.84 12.41
N LEU A 4 13.33 -6.70 12.10
CA LEU A 4 12.88 -6.91 10.73
C LEU A 4 12.14 -5.68 10.19
N VAL A 5 11.30 -5.07 11.01
CA VAL A 5 10.55 -3.85 10.65
C VAL A 5 11.51 -2.70 10.39
N GLU A 6 12.49 -2.50 11.27
CA GLU A 6 13.54 -1.50 11.12
C GLU A 6 14.29 -1.71 9.79
N LYS A 7 14.86 -2.89 9.54
CA LYS A 7 15.60 -3.15 8.30
C LYS A 7 14.74 -3.01 7.04
N ALA A 8 13.50 -3.48 7.09
CA ALA A 8 12.58 -3.36 5.97
C ALA A 8 12.31 -1.88 5.65
N ILE A 9 12.01 -1.04 6.64
CA ILE A 9 11.71 0.38 6.43
C ILE A 9 12.96 1.17 6.07
N SER A 10 14.08 0.98 6.79
CA SER A 10 15.35 1.69 6.58
C SER A 10 15.98 1.40 5.21
N SER A 11 15.65 0.27 4.57
CA SER A 11 16.11 -0.04 3.20
C SER A 11 15.32 0.66 2.09
N ALA A 12 14.26 1.42 2.41
CA ALA A 12 13.48 2.16 1.43
C ALA A 12 14.24 3.40 0.93
N SER A 13 14.01 3.81 -0.31
CA SER A 13 14.66 4.98 -0.91
C SER A 13 14.16 6.33 -0.37
N GLY A 14 13.18 6.32 0.53
CA GLY A 14 12.59 7.51 1.11
C GLY A 14 11.54 7.19 2.18
N PRO A 15 10.93 8.23 2.79
CA PRO A 15 9.91 8.06 3.81
C PRO A 15 8.69 7.31 3.27
N LEU A 16 8.13 6.41 4.09
CA LEU A 16 6.95 5.62 3.73
C LEU A 16 5.76 6.05 4.58
N SER A 17 4.56 6.07 3.98
CA SER A 17 3.34 6.12 4.77
C SER A 17 3.18 4.82 5.59
N PRO A 18 2.39 4.80 6.69
CA PRO A 18 2.20 3.59 7.49
C PRO A 18 1.67 2.39 6.68
N GLY A 19 0.79 2.65 5.70
CA GLY A 19 0.26 1.60 4.82
C GLY A 19 1.30 1.03 3.86
N GLU A 20 2.19 1.87 3.35
CA GLU A 20 3.31 1.44 2.51
C GLU A 20 4.40 0.72 3.32
N ALA A 21 4.70 1.22 4.53
CA ALA A 21 5.62 0.56 5.45
C ALA A 21 5.15 -0.86 5.81
N LEU A 22 3.86 -1.02 6.14
CA LEU A 22 3.27 -2.34 6.39
C LEU A 22 3.39 -3.25 5.16
N ARG A 23 3.04 -2.75 3.97
CA ARG A 23 3.17 -3.53 2.74
C ARG A 23 4.61 -3.97 2.52
N ARG A 24 5.58 -3.06 2.68
CA ARG A 24 7.00 -3.35 2.50
C ARG A 24 7.51 -4.41 3.47
N VAL A 25 7.15 -4.33 4.75
CA VAL A 25 7.51 -5.36 5.73
C VAL A 25 6.98 -6.73 5.30
N LEU A 26 5.73 -6.79 4.84
CA LEU A 26 5.13 -8.05 4.36
C LEU A 26 5.81 -8.55 3.08
N GLU A 27 6.21 -7.66 2.16
CA GLU A 27 7.01 -8.00 0.97
C GLU A 27 8.35 -8.63 1.37
N CYS A 28 9.07 -8.03 2.31
CA CYS A 28 10.33 -8.58 2.82
C CYS A 28 10.16 -9.97 3.45
N ILE A 29 9.07 -10.22 4.19
CA ILE A 29 8.82 -11.56 4.76
C ILE A 29 8.46 -12.56 3.66
N ALA A 30 7.63 -12.14 2.71
CA ALA A 30 7.10 -13.00 1.65
C ALA A 30 8.16 -13.48 0.65
N THR A 31 9.27 -12.75 0.49
CA THR A 31 10.43 -13.19 -0.29
C THR A 31 11.21 -14.32 0.38
N GLY A 32 10.88 -14.68 1.63
CA GLY A 32 11.52 -15.76 2.36
C GLY A 32 12.76 -15.33 3.12
N ILE A 33 12.91 -14.05 3.48
CA ILE A 33 14.07 -13.54 4.25
C ILE A 33 14.32 -14.30 5.56
N ILE A 34 13.26 -14.85 6.15
CA ILE A 34 13.28 -15.59 7.42
C ILE A 34 13.43 -17.11 7.25
N LEU A 35 13.40 -17.63 6.02
CA LEU A 35 13.55 -19.06 5.76
C LEU A 35 14.97 -19.53 6.10
N PRO A 36 15.18 -20.82 6.43
CA PRO A 36 16.51 -21.34 6.80
C PRO A 36 17.58 -21.12 5.73
N ASP A 37 17.19 -21.14 4.46
CA ASP A 37 18.08 -20.94 3.32
C ASP A 37 18.08 -19.47 2.81
N GLY A 38 17.37 -18.59 3.52
CA GLY A 38 17.34 -17.16 3.24
C GLY A 38 18.57 -16.42 3.77
N PRO A 39 18.72 -15.12 3.45
CA PRO A 39 19.81 -14.31 3.96
C PRO A 39 19.81 -14.16 5.50
N GLY A 40 18.70 -14.47 6.17
CA GLY A 40 18.57 -14.48 7.62
C GLY A 40 18.49 -13.08 8.23
N LEU A 41 18.39 -13.03 9.57
CA LEU A 41 18.30 -11.77 10.32
C LEU A 41 19.34 -11.75 11.43
N LEU A 42 20.49 -11.12 11.18
CA LEU A 42 21.56 -11.02 12.19
C LEU A 42 21.21 -10.03 13.30
N ASP A 43 21.39 -10.46 14.54
CA ASP A 43 21.19 -9.64 15.73
C ASP A 43 22.31 -8.59 15.90
N PRO A 44 22.03 -7.28 15.83
CA PRO A 44 23.03 -6.24 15.99
C PRO A 44 23.50 -6.03 17.44
N CYS A 45 22.81 -6.62 18.43
CA CYS A 45 23.15 -6.52 19.85
C CYS A 45 24.11 -7.63 20.30
N GLU A 46 24.36 -8.62 19.44
CA GLU A 46 25.30 -9.71 19.70
C GLU A 46 26.66 -9.42 19.08
N LYS A 47 27.73 -9.87 19.75
CA LYS A 47 29.11 -9.66 19.25
C LYS A 47 29.46 -10.53 18.03
N GLY A 48 28.82 -11.69 17.90
CA GLY A 48 29.05 -12.66 16.82
C GLY A 48 27.97 -12.60 15.73
N GLN A 49 28.13 -13.41 14.69
CA GLN A 49 27.07 -13.62 13.69
C GLN A 49 25.97 -14.49 14.29
N THR A 50 25.04 -13.87 15.01
CA THR A 50 23.92 -14.54 15.66
C THR A 50 22.64 -14.32 14.87
N ASP A 51 21.95 -15.39 14.47
CA ASP A 51 20.62 -15.29 13.87
C ASP A 51 19.58 -14.96 14.94
N ALA A 52 18.96 -13.78 14.83
CA ALA A 52 17.91 -13.30 15.72
C ALA A 52 16.65 -14.19 15.69
N LEU A 53 16.51 -15.04 14.67
CA LEU A 53 15.40 -15.99 14.52
C LEU A 53 15.78 -17.42 14.95
N GLY A 54 16.94 -17.62 15.56
CA GLY A 54 17.47 -18.96 15.88
C GLY A 54 16.56 -19.85 16.74
N ASN A 55 15.62 -19.25 17.49
CA ASN A 55 14.63 -19.96 18.29
C ASN A 55 13.35 -20.37 17.53
N MET A 56 13.12 -19.87 16.30
CA MET A 56 12.00 -20.29 15.47
C MET A 56 12.29 -21.60 14.76
N SER A 57 11.35 -22.54 14.86
CA SER A 57 11.38 -23.79 14.08
C SER A 57 11.28 -23.52 12.58
N LYS A 58 11.73 -24.48 11.77
CA LYS A 58 11.59 -24.40 10.30
C LYS A 58 10.13 -24.24 9.87
N GLN A 59 9.23 -25.01 10.46
CA GLN A 59 7.78 -24.92 10.20
C GLN A 59 7.24 -23.52 10.53
N ALA A 60 7.61 -22.95 11.68
CA ALA A 60 7.15 -21.62 12.04
C ALA A 60 7.64 -20.54 11.05
N ARG A 61 8.86 -20.68 10.52
CA ARG A 61 9.38 -19.78 9.48
C ARG A 61 8.57 -19.90 8.19
N GLU A 62 8.28 -21.12 7.75
CA GLU A 62 7.44 -21.38 6.56
C GLU A 62 6.02 -20.83 6.73
N ASP A 63 5.39 -21.07 7.88
CA ASP A 63 4.03 -20.60 8.16
C ASP A 63 3.95 -19.07 8.16
N VAL A 64 4.93 -18.39 8.76
CA VAL A 64 5.01 -16.92 8.76
C VAL A 64 5.23 -16.38 7.34
N THR A 65 6.12 -17.00 6.56
CA THR A 65 6.34 -16.62 5.15
C THR A 65 5.08 -16.83 4.31
N ALA A 66 4.40 -17.97 4.43
CA ALA A 66 3.16 -18.26 3.72
C ALA A 66 2.02 -17.30 4.11
N SER A 67 1.92 -16.97 5.40
CA SER A 67 0.97 -15.98 5.92
C SER A 67 1.23 -14.58 5.35
N ALA A 68 2.48 -14.14 5.30
CA ALA A 68 2.84 -12.86 4.69
C ALA A 68 2.52 -12.81 3.19
N GLN A 69 2.82 -13.88 2.44
CA GLN A 69 2.44 -13.99 1.03
C GLN A 69 0.92 -13.92 0.83
N HIS A 70 0.13 -14.49 1.74
CA HIS A 70 -1.32 -14.36 1.72
C HIS A 70 -1.79 -12.94 2.04
N ALA A 71 -1.22 -12.32 3.07
CA ALA A 71 -1.52 -10.95 3.45
C ALA A 71 -1.23 -9.94 2.33
N LEU A 72 -0.15 -10.12 1.56
CA LEU A 72 0.14 -9.31 0.38
C LEU A 72 -0.92 -9.42 -0.70
N ARG A 73 -1.41 -10.63 -0.97
CA ARG A 73 -2.53 -10.84 -1.89
C ARG A 73 -3.76 -10.10 -1.40
N LEU A 74 -4.10 -10.20 -0.11
CA LEU A 74 -5.20 -9.43 0.48
C LEU A 74 -5.02 -7.92 0.32
N LEU A 75 -3.81 -7.39 0.55
CA LEU A 75 -3.47 -5.98 0.33
C LEU A 75 -3.67 -5.54 -1.12
N ALA A 76 -3.23 -6.34 -2.10
CA ALA A 76 -3.40 -6.07 -3.52
C ALA A 76 -4.88 -5.99 -3.91
N PHE A 77 -5.72 -6.85 -3.30
CA PHE A 77 -7.17 -6.84 -3.48
C PHE A 77 -7.92 -5.87 -2.55
N ARG A 78 -7.22 -4.91 -1.93
CA ARG A 78 -7.80 -3.89 -1.03
C ARG A 78 -8.52 -4.46 0.20
N GLN A 79 -8.13 -5.64 0.65
CA GLN A 79 -8.69 -6.35 1.82
C GLN A 79 -7.80 -6.21 3.06
N ILE A 80 -7.13 -5.06 3.24
CA ILE A 80 -6.26 -4.80 4.40
C ILE A 80 -6.97 -4.98 5.75
N HIS A 81 -8.28 -4.73 5.81
CA HIS A 81 -9.09 -4.92 7.01
C HIS A 81 -9.02 -6.37 7.53
N LYS A 82 -8.91 -7.37 6.64
CA LYS A 82 -8.73 -8.77 7.05
C LYS A 82 -7.36 -9.02 7.68
N VAL A 83 -6.31 -8.39 7.13
CA VAL A 83 -4.95 -8.47 7.68
C VAL A 83 -4.87 -7.82 9.05
N LEU A 84 -5.59 -6.71 9.25
CA LEU A 84 -5.65 -5.97 10.51
C LEU A 84 -6.67 -6.55 11.52
N GLY A 85 -7.39 -7.63 11.18
CA GLY A 85 -8.38 -8.22 12.07
C GLY A 85 -9.56 -7.30 12.41
N MET A 86 -9.93 -6.42 11.49
CA MET A 86 -10.97 -5.40 11.69
C MET A 86 -12.09 -5.50 10.64
N GLY A 87 -13.22 -4.84 10.91
CA GLY A 87 -14.28 -4.65 9.92
C GLY A 87 -13.83 -3.77 8.75
N SER A 88 -14.39 -4.00 7.56
CA SER A 88 -14.16 -3.10 6.41
C SER A 88 -14.68 -1.71 6.74
N LEU A 89 -13.84 -0.70 6.52
CA LEU A 89 -14.25 0.70 6.66
C LEU A 89 -15.31 1.04 5.59
N PRO A 90 -16.27 1.94 5.89
CA PRO A 90 -17.25 2.38 4.93
C PRO A 90 -16.56 3.03 3.72
N VAL A 91 -16.94 2.61 2.52
CA VAL A 91 -16.33 3.12 1.28
C VAL A 91 -16.71 4.59 1.11
N SER A 92 -15.70 5.47 1.13
CA SER A 92 -15.93 6.90 0.92
C SER A 92 -16.44 7.16 -0.51
N LYS A 93 -17.60 7.81 -0.64
CA LYS A 93 -18.20 8.18 -1.94
C LYS A 93 -17.31 9.09 -2.81
N ALA A 94 -16.21 9.61 -2.25
CA ALA A 94 -15.22 10.42 -2.97
C ALA A 94 -14.48 9.61 -4.06
N GLY A 95 -14.28 8.30 -3.89
CA GLY A 95 -13.54 7.47 -4.84
C GLY A 95 -14.30 7.09 -6.12
N ALA A 96 -15.62 7.27 -6.16
CA ALA A 96 -16.45 6.94 -7.32
C ALA A 96 -16.34 7.96 -8.45
N ARG A 97 -15.90 9.20 -8.16
CA ARG A 97 -15.90 10.32 -9.11
C ARG A 97 -14.70 10.38 -10.06
N ASN A 98 -13.66 9.58 -9.83
CA ASN A 98 -12.42 9.64 -10.65
C ASN A 98 -12.20 8.44 -11.59
N ARG A 99 -13.27 7.72 -11.96
CA ARG A 99 -13.20 6.61 -12.94
C ARG A 99 -13.46 7.04 -14.38
N LYS A 100 -13.32 8.32 -14.73
CA LYS A 100 -13.33 8.72 -16.15
C LYS A 100 -11.94 8.49 -16.73
N ARG A 101 -11.68 7.25 -17.18
CA ARG A 101 -10.59 6.97 -18.14
C ARG A 101 -10.80 7.90 -19.34
N ARG A 102 -9.92 8.88 -19.53
CA ARG A 102 -9.79 9.56 -20.82
C ARG A 102 -9.35 8.51 -21.82
N ARG A 103 -10.25 8.10 -22.70
CA ARG A 103 -9.90 7.37 -23.93
C ARG A 103 -9.33 8.44 -24.85
N ASP A 104 -8.03 8.37 -25.14
CA ASP A 104 -7.41 9.18 -26.19
C ASP A 104 -8.10 8.87 -27.52
N GLY A 105 -8.54 9.92 -28.18
CA GLY A 105 -9.09 9.94 -29.52
C GLY A 105 -8.78 11.30 -30.10
N SER A 106 -7.63 11.39 -30.76
CA SER A 106 -7.28 12.50 -31.65
C SER A 106 -8.24 12.51 -32.83
N ASP A 107 -9.04 13.56 -32.98
CA ASP A 107 -9.27 14.16 -34.30
C ASP A 107 -9.74 15.61 -34.19
N THR A 108 -9.38 16.33 -35.23
CA THR A 108 -9.30 17.76 -35.50
C THR A 108 -10.68 18.36 -35.75
N GLY A 109 -10.93 19.59 -35.28
CA GLY A 109 -12.17 20.32 -35.60
C GLY A 109 -12.21 21.71 -34.98
N GLU A 110 -11.79 22.69 -35.76
CA GLU A 110 -11.85 24.13 -35.49
C GLU A 110 -13.28 24.64 -35.25
N GLY A 111 -13.43 25.71 -34.47
CA GLY A 111 -14.70 26.39 -34.30
C GLY A 111 -14.69 27.43 -33.18
N GLU A 112 -14.14 28.61 -33.46
CA GLU A 112 -14.45 29.84 -32.73
C GLU A 112 -15.97 30.08 -32.68
N THR A 113 -16.50 30.59 -31.57
CA THR A 113 -17.40 31.75 -31.59
C THR A 113 -17.63 32.31 -30.18
N ASP A 114 -17.45 33.63 -30.14
CA ASP A 114 -17.78 34.61 -29.12
C ASP A 114 -19.26 34.61 -28.71
N GLY A 115 -19.59 35.13 -27.52
CA GLY A 115 -20.97 35.20 -27.06
C GLY A 115 -21.19 35.65 -25.62
N LYS A 116 -20.70 36.84 -25.26
CA LYS A 116 -21.09 37.58 -24.06
C LYS A 116 -22.56 38.03 -24.16
N LYS A 117 -23.42 37.67 -23.19
CA LYS A 117 -24.68 38.39 -22.97
C LYS A 117 -25.18 38.25 -21.53
N ASP A 118 -24.97 39.32 -20.79
CA ASP A 118 -25.61 39.60 -19.51
C ASP A 118 -27.14 39.59 -19.65
N LYS A 119 -27.83 38.99 -18.68
CA LYS A 119 -29.25 39.27 -18.42
C LYS A 119 -29.39 39.70 -16.97
N ILE A 120 -29.62 40.99 -16.82
CA ILE A 120 -30.29 41.61 -15.68
C ILE A 120 -31.71 41.02 -15.64
N ASP A 121 -32.13 40.54 -14.47
CA ASP A 121 -33.55 40.38 -14.16
C ASP A 121 -33.80 41.08 -12.82
N ASP A 122 -34.56 42.17 -12.94
CA ASP A 122 -35.06 43.01 -11.87
C ASP A 122 -36.51 42.57 -11.64
N SER A 123 -36.84 42.14 -10.43
CA SER A 123 -38.22 41.87 -10.00
C SER A 123 -38.31 42.00 -8.48
N HIS A 124 -38.99 43.08 -8.06
CA HIS A 124 -39.72 43.32 -6.81
C HIS A 124 -40.36 42.03 -6.23
N ASP A 125 -40.66 41.84 -4.95
CA ASP A 125 -41.07 42.68 -3.79
C ASP A 125 -41.02 41.73 -2.54
N PRO A 126 -41.37 42.09 -1.28
CA PRO A 126 -42.23 43.18 -0.78
C PRO A 126 -41.65 44.11 0.30
#